data_AF-A0A3A0BSU9-F1
#
_entry.id   AF-A0A3A0BSU9-F1
#
_cell.length_a   1.000
_cell.length_b   1.000
_cell.length_c   1.000
_cell.angle_alpha   90.00
_cell.angle_beta   90.00
_cell.angle_gamma   90.00
#
_symmetry.space_group_name_H-M   'P 1'
#
loop_
_entity.id
_entity.type
_entity.pdbx_description
1 polymer ?
#
loop_
_entity_poly.entity_id
_entity_poly.type
_entity_poly.pdbx_seq_one_letter_code
_entity_poly.pdbx_strand_id
1 'polypeptide(L)'
;MPVLPGLRARWPHSIWRHGAVLLILGLLGLALTWPLARYLTTHVPGDGIDDPALAWNLWWIKALLVDQAQPDIFHSGWMFHPIGINLAFYTLTPLNGLLSIPLQSAFGLVLASNLVLLSSFVLGGYG
;
A
#
# COMPACT_ATOMS: atom_id res chain seq x y z
N MET A 1 37.96 17.37 40.37
CA MET A 1 37.38 16.48 39.35
C MET A 1 36.08 17.11 38.87
N PRO A 2 35.92 17.47 37.58
CA PRO A 2 34.71 18.13 37.11
C PRO A 2 33.64 17.06 36.80
N VAL A 3 32.42 17.30 37.27
CA VAL A 3 31.23 16.50 36.99
C VAL A 3 30.65 16.97 35.65
N LEU A 4 30.58 16.08 34.65
CA LEU A 4 29.95 16.38 33.37
C LEU A 4 28.41 16.50 33.54
N PRO A 5 27.75 17.53 33.00
CA PRO A 5 26.31 17.65 33.09
C PRO A 5 25.61 16.62 32.20
N GLY A 6 24.66 15.89 32.80
CA GLY A 6 23.89 14.84 32.14
C GLY A 6 23.07 15.34 30.95
N LEU A 7 23.21 14.66 29.82
CA LEU A 7 22.31 14.76 28.67
C LEU A 7 20.89 14.35 29.08
N ARG A 8 20.05 15.32 29.43
CA ARG A 8 18.60 15.12 29.48
C ARG A 8 18.10 14.97 28.05
N ALA A 9 17.82 13.73 27.64
CA ALA A 9 17.17 13.42 26.38
C ALA A 9 15.82 14.15 26.27
N ARG A 10 15.78 15.27 25.54
CA ARG A 10 14.58 16.04 25.23
C ARG A 10 13.81 15.37 24.07
N TRP A 11 13.35 14.14 24.27
CA TRP A 11 12.68 13.36 23.20
C TRP A 11 11.29 12.75 23.49
N PRO A 12 10.45 13.19 24.47
CA PRO A 12 9.09 12.63 24.57
C PRO A 12 8.05 13.38 23.73
N HIS A 13 8.08 14.71 23.63
CA HIS A 13 6.89 15.43 23.14
C HIS A 13 6.67 15.36 21.62
N SER A 14 7.73 15.17 20.83
CA SER A 14 7.61 15.09 19.36
C SER A 14 7.02 13.75 18.92
N ILE A 15 7.46 12.61 19.49
CA ILE A 15 6.95 11.29 19.09
C ILE A 15 5.43 11.16 19.34
N TRP A 16 4.93 11.67 20.47
CA TRP A 16 3.51 11.67 20.79
C TRP A 16 2.70 12.54 19.82
N ARG A 17 3.26 13.67 19.37
CA ARG A 17 2.61 14.52 18.36
C ARG A 17 2.50 13.81 17.02
N HIS A 18 3.59 13.19 16.55
CA HIS A 18 3.56 12.43 15.29
C HIS A 18 2.59 11.25 15.37
N GLY A 19 2.61 10.49 16.47
CA GLY A 19 1.65 9.41 16.70
C GLY A 19 0.19 9.90 16.71
N ALA A 20 -0.09 11.05 17.34
CA ALA A 20 -1.42 11.64 17.34
C ALA A 20 -1.87 12.08 15.94
N VAL A 21 -0.99 12.72 15.16
CA VAL A 21 -1.29 13.13 13.78
C VAL A 21 -1.59 11.92 12.90
N LEU A 22 -0.74 10.89 12.96
CA LEU A 22 -0.94 9.65 12.19
C LEU A 22 -2.25 8.96 12.56
N LEU A 23 -2.62 8.92 13.84
CA LEU A 23 -3.89 8.38 14.30
C LEU A 23 -5.08 9.17 13.75
N ILE A 24 -5.04 10.50 13.82
CA ILE A 24 -6.11 11.36 13.31
C ILE A 24 -6.28 11.17 11.80
N LEU A 25 -5.18 11.17 11.05
CA LEU A 25 -5.21 10.92 9.61
C LEU A 25 -5.73 9.52 9.27
N GLY A 26 -5.38 8.51 10.08
CA GLY A 26 -5.92 7.15 9.95
C GLY A 26 -7.43 7.10 10.15
N LEU A 27 -7.94 7.76 11.19
CA LEU A 27 -9.38 7.83 11.46
C LEU A 27 -10.12 8.59 10.34
N LEU A 28 -9.55 9.69 9.83
CA LEU A 28 -10.10 10.42 8.70
C LEU A 28 -10.09 9.58 7.41
N GLY A 29 -9.03 8.82 7.16
CA GLY A 29 -8.95 7.88 6.04
C GLY A 29 -10.04 6.80 6.11
N LEU A 30 -10.28 6.23 7.30
CA LEU A 30 -11.37 5.27 7.51
C LEU A 30 -12.76 5.90 7.34
N ALA A 31 -12.94 7.15 7.79
CA ALA A 31 -14.19 7.88 7.60
C ALA A 31 -14.46 8.18 6.13
N LEU A 32 -13.43 8.61 5.38
CA LEU A 32 -13.51 8.91 3.96
C LEU A 32 -13.81 7.65 3.12
N THR A 33 -13.25 6.51 3.51
CA THR A 33 -13.41 5.23 2.81
C THR A 33 -14.58 4.40 3.32
N TRP A 34 -15.45 4.94 4.19
CA TRP A 34 -16.58 4.19 4.71
C TRP A 34 -17.48 3.68 3.56
N PRO A 35 -17.90 2.39 3.55
CA PRO A 35 -17.89 1.41 4.63
C PRO A 35 -16.69 0.45 4.67
N LEU A 36 -15.55 0.75 4.03
CA LEU A 36 -14.40 -0.15 3.87
C LEU A 36 -13.97 -0.87 5.16
N ALA A 37 -13.94 -0.17 6.29
CA ALA A 37 -13.55 -0.76 7.58
C ALA A 37 -14.38 -2.01 7.96
N ARG A 38 -15.64 -2.10 7.51
CA ARG A 38 -16.51 -3.26 7.75
C ARG A 38 -16.20 -4.45 6.84
N TYR A 39 -15.54 -4.21 5.71
CA TYR A 39 -15.31 -5.18 4.65
C TYR A 39 -13.83 -5.31 4.26
N LEU A 40 -12.94 -4.99 5.21
CA LEU A 40 -11.51 -4.80 4.96
C LEU A 40 -10.79 -6.00 4.33
N THR A 41 -11.30 -7.21 4.53
CA THR A 41 -10.73 -8.45 3.99
C THR A 41 -11.54 -9.05 2.83
N THR A 42 -12.72 -8.50 2.53
CA THR A 42 -13.68 -9.10 1.59
C THR A 42 -13.93 -8.24 0.37
N HIS A 43 -13.81 -6.92 0.48
CA HIS A 43 -14.09 -5.98 -0.60
C HIS A 43 -12.95 -4.97 -0.74
N VAL A 44 -12.78 -4.48 -1.95
CA VAL A 44 -11.93 -3.32 -2.27
C VAL A 44 -12.83 -2.10 -2.55
N PRO A 45 -12.39 -0.87 -2.25
CA PRO A 45 -13.16 0.33 -2.58
C PRO A 45 -13.29 0.53 -4.08
N GLY A 46 -14.52 0.71 -4.53
CA GLY A 46 -14.86 0.91 -5.94
C GLY A 46 -16.33 0.58 -6.21
N ASP A 47 -16.71 0.65 -7.47
CA ASP A 47 -18.04 0.34 -7.99
C ASP A 47 -18.08 -0.96 -8.82
N GLY A 48 -16.96 -1.70 -8.87
CA GLY A 48 -16.77 -2.93 -9.64
C GLY A 48 -16.10 -2.70 -11.00
N ILE A 49 -15.89 -1.46 -11.43
CA ILE A 49 -15.33 -1.14 -12.75
C ILE A 49 -13.80 -1.15 -12.70
N ASP A 50 -13.22 -0.26 -11.90
CA ASP A 50 -11.76 -0.06 -11.85
C ASP A 50 -11.08 -0.84 -10.72
N ASP A 51 -11.79 -1.17 -9.65
CA ASP A 51 -11.23 -1.81 -8.47
C ASP A 51 -10.63 -3.20 -8.74
N PRO A 52 -11.18 -4.06 -9.64
CA PRO A 52 -10.53 -5.32 -9.97
C PRO A 52 -9.20 -5.08 -10.71
N ALA A 53 -9.13 -4.06 -11.57
CA ALA A 53 -7.92 -3.73 -12.30
C ALA A 53 -6.83 -3.16 -11.37
N LEU A 54 -7.21 -2.34 -10.39
CA LEU A 54 -6.29 -1.83 -9.37
C LEU A 54 -5.77 -2.94 -8.45
N ALA A 55 -6.63 -3.88 -8.04
CA ALA A 55 -6.19 -5.05 -7.28
C ALA A 55 -5.28 -5.95 -8.14
N TRP A 56 -5.61 -6.14 -9.43
CA TRP A 56 -4.81 -6.90 -10.37
C TRP A 56 -3.38 -6.36 -10.50
N ASN A 57 -3.20 -5.03 -10.52
CA ASN A 57 -1.87 -4.41 -10.54
C ASN A 57 -0.97 -4.91 -9.41
N LEU A 58 -1.51 -4.97 -8.19
CA LEU A 58 -0.75 -5.41 -7.02
C LEU A 58 -0.41 -6.89 -7.12
N TRP A 59 -1.40 -7.71 -7.46
CA TRP A 59 -1.21 -9.14 -7.63
C TRP A 59 -0.18 -9.44 -8.73
N TRP A 60 -0.24 -8.76 -9.86
CA TRP A 60 0.64 -8.95 -11.01
C TRP A 60 2.12 -8.79 -10.63
N ILE A 61 2.43 -7.72 -9.88
CA ILE A 61 3.80 -7.45 -9.42
C ILE A 61 4.31 -8.57 -8.52
N LYS A 62 3.49 -9.04 -7.57
CA LYS A 62 3.86 -10.15 -6.68
C LYS A 62 3.99 -11.47 -7.46
N ALA A 63 3.06 -11.74 -8.37
CA ALA A 63 3.05 -12.96 -9.17
C ALA A 63 4.30 -13.07 -10.05
N LEU A 64 4.70 -11.99 -10.72
CA LEU A 64 5.92 -11.99 -11.52
C LEU A 64 7.18 -12.05 -10.67
N LEU A 65 7.35 -11.12 -9.72
CA LEU A 65 8.61 -10.96 -9.01
C LEU A 65 8.87 -12.08 -7.99
N VAL A 66 7.83 -12.59 -7.34
CA VAL A 66 7.95 -13.58 -6.26
C VAL A 66 7.58 -14.97 -6.75
N ASP A 67 6.42 -15.14 -7.38
CA ASP A 67 5.94 -16.49 -7.71
C ASP A 67 6.64 -17.04 -8.97
N GLN A 68 7.00 -16.19 -9.93
CA GLN A 68 7.64 -16.59 -11.20
C GLN A 68 9.12 -16.20 -11.30
N ALA A 69 9.63 -15.37 -10.37
CA ALA A 69 10.98 -14.81 -10.41
C ALA A 69 11.33 -14.12 -11.75
N GLN A 70 10.35 -13.47 -12.38
CA GLN A 70 10.51 -12.72 -13.63
C GLN A 70 10.52 -11.21 -13.37
N PRO A 71 11.62 -10.49 -13.70
CA PRO A 71 11.75 -9.07 -13.39
C PRO A 71 11.01 -8.14 -14.38
N ASP A 72 10.55 -8.66 -15.53
CA ASP A 72 9.87 -7.87 -16.55
C ASP A 72 8.40 -7.62 -16.18
N ILE A 73 8.17 -6.65 -15.30
CA ILE A 73 6.85 -6.27 -14.83
C ILE A 73 5.97 -5.61 -15.90
N PHE A 74 6.54 -5.22 -17.04
CA PHE A 74 5.84 -4.45 -18.06
C PHE A 74 5.30 -5.31 -19.20
N HIS A 75 5.55 -6.61 -19.25
CA HIS A 75 5.02 -7.45 -20.35
C HIS A 75 4.09 -8.53 -19.84
N SER A 76 2.85 -8.51 -20.34
CA SER A 76 1.84 -9.55 -20.08
C SER A 76 1.58 -10.34 -21.36
N GLY A 77 1.88 -11.64 -21.34
CA GLY A 77 1.69 -12.54 -22.49
C GLY A 77 0.33 -13.25 -22.55
N TRP A 78 -0.50 -13.07 -21.53
CA TRP A 78 -1.80 -13.73 -21.38
C TRP A 78 -2.97 -12.79 -21.69
N MET A 79 -2.76 -11.48 -21.57
CA MET A 79 -3.66 -10.47 -22.15
C MET A 79 -3.39 -10.35 -23.65
N PHE A 80 -4.45 -10.36 -24.46
CA PHE A 80 -4.35 -10.29 -25.93
C PHE A 80 -3.48 -11.39 -26.56
N HIS A 81 -3.50 -12.60 -26.01
CA HIS A 81 -2.76 -13.73 -26.57
C HIS A 81 -3.17 -14.00 -28.05
N PRO A 82 -2.22 -14.26 -28.98
CA PRO A 82 -0.78 -14.47 -28.78
C PRO A 82 0.09 -13.22 -28.86
N ILE A 83 -0.49 -12.04 -29.05
CA ILE A 83 0.24 -10.78 -29.27
C ILE A 83 0.87 -10.27 -27.97
N GLY A 84 0.17 -10.44 -26.84
CA GLY A 84 0.57 -9.86 -25.56
C GLY A 84 0.33 -8.36 -25.50
N ILE A 85 0.73 -7.73 -24.39
CA ILE A 85 0.66 -6.29 -24.22
C ILE A 85 1.82 -5.76 -23.38
N ASN A 86 2.26 -4.54 -23.71
CA ASN A 86 3.18 -3.77 -22.89
C ASN A 86 2.38 -2.85 -21.95
N LEU A 87 2.60 -3.04 -20.65
CA LEU A 87 1.95 -2.35 -19.53
C LEU A 87 2.62 -1.01 -19.16
N ALA A 88 3.66 -0.57 -19.87
CA ALA A 88 4.30 0.71 -19.60
C ALA A 88 3.34 1.91 -19.81
N PHE A 89 2.37 1.77 -20.72
CA PHE A 89 1.30 2.76 -20.95
C PHE A 89 -0.01 2.38 -20.27
N TYR A 90 -0.01 1.32 -19.47
CA TYR A 90 -1.13 0.95 -18.62
C TYR A 90 -1.01 1.67 -17.27
N THR A 91 -2.10 1.76 -16.50
CA THR A 91 -2.16 2.40 -15.18
C THR A 91 -1.51 1.56 -14.07
N LEU A 92 -0.45 0.83 -14.42
CA LEU A 92 0.31 0.00 -13.49
C LEU A 92 0.87 0.87 -12.37
N THR A 93 0.84 0.35 -11.14
CA THR A 93 1.37 1.05 -9.95
C THR A 93 2.54 0.26 -9.32
N PRO A 94 3.75 0.25 -9.93
CA PRO A 94 4.85 -0.61 -9.49
C PRO A 94 5.24 -0.42 -8.02
N LEU A 95 5.29 0.83 -7.54
CA LEU A 95 5.62 1.13 -6.14
C LEU A 95 4.60 0.51 -5.17
N ASN A 96 3.30 0.67 -5.44
CA ASN A 96 2.24 0.08 -4.63
C ASN A 96 2.32 -1.46 -4.68
N GLY A 97 2.57 -2.01 -5.87
CA GLY A 97 2.78 -3.45 -6.05
C GLY A 97 3.92 -3.97 -5.18
N LEU A 98 5.09 -3.32 -5.22
CA LEU A 98 6.26 -3.70 -4.41
C LEU A 98 5.97 -3.61 -2.90
N LEU A 99 5.36 -2.52 -2.43
CA LEU A 99 4.99 -2.34 -1.03
C LEU A 99 3.95 -3.37 -0.56
N SER A 100 3.09 -3.83 -1.47
CA SER A 100 2.06 -4.81 -1.16
C SER A 100 2.58 -6.25 -1.05
N ILE A 101 3.75 -6.60 -1.61
CA ILE A 101 4.28 -7.97 -1.62
C ILE A 101 4.28 -8.64 -0.23
N PRO A 102 4.88 -8.05 0.83
CA PRO A 102 4.89 -8.67 2.16
C PRO A 102 3.47 -8.81 2.73
N LEU A 103 2.60 -7.82 2.48
CA LEU A 103 1.22 -7.82 2.95
C LEU A 103 0.40 -8.90 2.24
N GLN A 104 0.55 -9.04 0.93
CA GLN A 104 -0.12 -10.07 0.12
C GLN A 104 0.30 -11.47 0.57
N SER A 105 1.60 -11.65 0.84
CA SER A 105 2.15 -12.94 1.26
C SER A 105 1.66 -13.37 2.65
N ALA A 106 1.41 -12.40 3.54
CA ALA A 106 0.92 -12.67 4.89
C ALA A 106 -0.62 -12.75 4.99
N PHE A 107 -1.34 -11.93 4.22
CA PHE A 107 -2.78 -11.68 4.46
C PHE A 107 -3.67 -11.79 3.22
N GLY A 108 -3.09 -11.96 2.03
CA GLY A 108 -3.82 -12.01 0.76
C GLY A 108 -4.05 -10.64 0.11
N LEU A 109 -4.55 -10.69 -1.13
CA LEU A 109 -4.63 -9.53 -2.03
C LEU A 109 -5.54 -8.42 -1.53
N VAL A 110 -6.75 -8.77 -1.08
CA VAL A 110 -7.78 -7.79 -0.70
C VAL A 110 -7.31 -6.94 0.47
N LEU A 111 -6.83 -7.58 1.55
CA LEU A 111 -6.34 -6.87 2.71
C LEU A 111 -5.10 -6.04 2.37
N ALA A 112 -4.17 -6.58 1.58
CA ALA A 112 -2.99 -5.83 1.14
C ALA A 112 -3.36 -4.57 0.34
N SER A 113 -4.30 -4.67 -0.60
CA SER A 113 -4.79 -3.54 -1.38
C SER A 113 -5.38 -2.45 -0.49
N ASN A 114 -6.22 -2.83 0.47
CA ASN A 114 -6.86 -1.90 1.38
C ASN A 114 -5.88 -1.22 2.34
N LEU A 115 -4.89 -1.95 2.84
CA LEU A 115 -3.84 -1.38 3.69
C LEU A 115 -2.95 -0.41 2.92
N VAL A 116 -2.58 -0.73 1.67
CA VAL A 116 -1.83 0.17 0.80
C VAL A 116 -2.63 1.44 0.53
N LEU A 117 -3.91 1.33 0.17
CA LEU A 117 -4.78 2.48 -0.03
C LEU A 117 -4.86 3.37 1.21
N LEU A 118 -5.15 2.78 2.38
CA LEU A 118 -5.26 3.54 3.64
C LEU A 118 -3.92 4.20 4.00
N SER A 119 -2.80 3.50 3.78
CA SER A 119 -1.47 4.06 4.03
C SER A 119 -1.19 5.28 3.15
N SER A 120 -1.67 5.31 1.90
CA SER A 120 -1.52 6.46 1.01
C SER A 120 -2.21 7.71 1.55
N PHE A 121 -3.40 7.59 2.15
CA PHE A 121 -4.08 8.72 2.79
C PHE A 121 -3.33 9.21 4.02
N VAL A 122 -2.85 8.29 4.86
CA VAL A 122 -2.15 8.64 6.11
C VAL A 122 -0.79 9.27 5.83
N LEU A 123 0.03 8.63 5.00
CA LEU A 123 1.38 9.08 4.68
C LEU A 123 1.33 10.33 3.79
N GLY A 124 0.44 10.37 2.79
CA GLY A 124 0.27 11.55 1.95
C GLY A 124 -0.23 12.77 2.70
N GLY A 125 -1.08 12.59 3.72
CA GLY A 125 -1.53 13.68 4.59
C GLY A 125 -0.50 14.11 5.64
N TYR A 126 0.47 13.26 5.95
CA TYR A 126 1.48 13.52 6.96
C TYR A 126 2.65 14.38 6.43
N GLY A 127 3.04 14.18 5.16
CA GLY A 127 4.09 14.93 4.48
C GLY A 127 5.29 14.10 4.07
#